data_AF-A0A2T5C6V7-F1
#
_entry.id   AF-A0A2T5C6V7-F1
#
_cell.length_a   1.000
_cell.length_b   1.000
_cell.length_c   1.000
_cell.angle_alpha   90.00
_cell.angle_beta   90.00
_cell.angle_gamma   90.00
#
_symmetry.space_group_name_H-M   'P 1'
#
loop_
_entity.id
_entity.type
_entity.pdbx_description
1 polymer ?
#
loop_
_entity_poly.entity_id
_entity_poly.type
_entity_poly.pdbx_seq_one_letter_code
_entity_poly.pdbx_strand_id
1 'polypeptide(L)'
;MPNSSIIPDGGIIEVKDDNGNWRIVLVSEAKHQGKDIENIKIGKLVGKDSNQDLMAAGNAIERSHKNISEIANLMLSESHFPYVLFLEGSNFLTETISVKRPDGRIVTLEYNSGMLNRLDRLTSANYGMPINKNLCKNKFVTHKDKTIMLQATSIYTQGNGERWDVKKMFDIMLEISKTSLQLLGSEIFNQITKVDN
;
A
#
# COMPACT_ATOMS: atom_id res chain seq x y z
N MET A 1 -24.49 -1.25 13.98
CA MET A 1 -25.07 -1.49 12.64
C MET A 1 -24.76 -2.94 12.28
N PRO A 2 -25.75 -3.83 12.15
CA PRO A 2 -25.50 -5.28 11.97
C PRO A 2 -24.89 -5.65 10.60
N ASN A 3 -24.97 -4.77 9.60
CA ASN A 3 -24.49 -5.02 8.23
C ASN A 3 -23.21 -4.21 7.90
N SER A 4 -22.39 -3.91 8.90
CA SER A 4 -21.13 -3.18 8.71
C SER A 4 -20.08 -4.10 8.06
N SER A 5 -19.40 -3.61 7.03
CA SER A 5 -18.33 -4.32 6.32
C SER A 5 -17.21 -3.37 5.90
N ILE A 6 -16.05 -3.94 5.61
CA ILE A 6 -14.95 -3.27 4.90
C ILE A 6 -14.79 -3.91 3.52
N ILE A 7 -14.48 -3.10 2.52
CA ILE A 7 -14.30 -3.56 1.13
C ILE A 7 -13.00 -2.92 0.63
N PRO A 8 -11.85 -3.61 0.75
CA PRO A 8 -10.63 -3.23 0.06
C PRO A 8 -10.89 -3.25 -1.45
N ASP A 9 -10.46 -2.21 -2.17
CA ASP A 9 -10.77 -2.05 -3.61
C ASP A 9 -10.08 -3.10 -4.49
N GLY A 10 -8.91 -3.59 -4.08
CA GLY A 10 -8.24 -4.72 -4.73
C GLY A 10 -8.69 -6.10 -4.24
N GLY A 11 -9.64 -6.16 -3.31
CA GLY A 11 -10.22 -7.40 -2.80
C GLY A 11 -9.30 -8.20 -1.86
N ILE A 12 -9.73 -9.42 -1.57
CA ILE A 12 -9.08 -10.38 -0.68
C ILE A 12 -8.94 -11.71 -1.43
N ILE A 13 -7.77 -12.33 -1.35
CA ILE A 13 -7.52 -13.67 -1.86
C ILE A 13 -7.25 -14.60 -0.67
N GLU A 14 -7.84 -15.79 -0.71
CA GLU A 14 -7.76 -16.78 0.36
C GLU A 14 -7.35 -18.15 -0.19
N VAL A 15 -6.78 -18.98 0.68
CA VAL A 15 -6.52 -20.40 0.44
C VAL A 15 -7.21 -21.22 1.53
N LYS A 16 -7.66 -22.42 1.19
CA LYS A 16 -8.22 -23.34 2.17
C LYS A 16 -7.11 -24.20 2.77
N ASP A 17 -6.99 -24.19 4.10
CA ASP A 17 -6.01 -25.02 4.82
C ASP A 17 -6.46 -26.49 4.95
N ASP A 18 -5.57 -27.35 5.43
CA ASP A 18 -5.81 -28.78 5.60
C ASP A 18 -6.94 -29.10 6.60
N ASN A 19 -7.26 -28.15 7.49
CA ASN A 19 -8.36 -28.24 8.44
C ASN A 19 -9.68 -27.68 7.89
N GLY A 20 -9.65 -27.15 6.65
CA GLY A 20 -10.80 -26.61 5.96
C GLY A 20 -11.10 -25.13 6.26
N ASN A 21 -10.23 -24.42 6.97
CA ASN A 21 -10.39 -22.99 7.23
C ASN A 21 -9.87 -22.16 6.05
N TRP A 22 -10.49 -21.01 5.80
CA TRP A 22 -10.02 -20.04 4.82
C TRP A 22 -8.98 -19.12 5.44
N ARG A 23 -7.83 -18.98 4.77
CA ARG A 23 -6.67 -18.24 5.22
C ARG A 23 -6.32 -17.18 4.19
N ILE A 24 -6.25 -15.92 4.62
CA ILE A 24 -5.97 -14.79 3.75
C ILE A 24 -4.52 -14.86 3.26
N VAL A 25 -4.31 -14.83 1.95
CA VAL A 25 -2.98 -14.82 1.33
C VAL A 25 -2.62 -13.48 0.70
N LEU A 26 -3.61 -12.63 0.42
CA LEU A 26 -3.41 -11.28 -0.09
C LEU A 26 -4.61 -10.39 0.23
N VAL A 27 -4.33 -9.16 0.67
CA VAL A 27 -5.27 -8.04 0.62
C VAL A 27 -4.59 -6.91 -0.13
N SER A 28 -5.26 -6.35 -1.14
CA SER A 28 -4.68 -5.25 -1.91
C SER A 28 -5.58 -4.01 -1.90
N GLU A 29 -4.94 -2.86 -1.80
CA GLU A 29 -5.60 -1.56 -1.85
C GLU A 29 -4.81 -0.59 -2.74
N ALA A 30 -5.52 0.21 -3.54
CA ALA A 30 -4.89 1.27 -4.34
C ALA A 30 -5.41 2.64 -3.92
N LYS A 31 -4.52 3.64 -3.86
CA LYS A 31 -4.86 5.02 -3.51
C LYS A 31 -4.17 6.00 -4.44
N HIS A 32 -4.98 6.90 -4.98
CA HIS A 32 -4.54 8.00 -5.82
C HIS A 32 -4.73 9.33 -5.07
N GLN A 33 -3.66 10.13 -4.94
CA GLN A 33 -3.76 11.48 -4.37
C GLN A 33 -2.78 12.46 -5.03
N GLY A 34 -3.27 13.66 -5.30
CA GLY A 34 -2.49 14.75 -5.91
C GLY A 34 -2.53 14.68 -7.43
N LYS A 35 -3.15 15.69 -8.05
CA LYS A 35 -3.32 15.81 -9.51
C LYS A 35 -2.39 16.86 -10.14
N ASP A 36 -1.37 17.30 -9.41
CA ASP A 36 -0.54 18.43 -9.83
C ASP A 36 0.17 18.17 -11.16
N ILE A 37 0.68 16.94 -11.37
CA ILE A 37 1.30 16.54 -12.65
C ILE A 37 0.30 16.66 -13.81
N GLU A 38 -0.93 16.16 -13.65
CA GLU A 38 -1.97 16.23 -14.69
C GLU A 38 -2.37 17.69 -14.96
N ASN A 39 -2.57 18.49 -13.91
CA ASN A 39 -2.95 19.91 -14.01
C ASN A 39 -1.87 20.73 -14.74
N ILE A 40 -0.59 20.52 -14.41
CA ILE A 40 0.53 21.21 -15.04
C ILE A 40 0.62 20.83 -16.53
N LYS A 41 0.50 19.54 -16.87
CA LYS A 41 0.55 19.06 -18.26
C LYS A 41 -0.54 19.69 -19.14
N ILE A 42 -1.73 19.97 -18.60
CA ILE A 42 -2.82 20.63 -19.33
C ILE A 42 -2.82 22.16 -19.17
N GLY A 43 -1.85 22.74 -18.45
CA GLY A 43 -1.77 24.18 -18.22
C GLY A 43 -2.84 24.74 -17.26
N LYS A 44 -3.50 23.89 -16.48
CA LYS A 44 -4.52 24.32 -15.51
C LYS A 44 -3.86 24.92 -14.28
N LEU A 45 -4.31 26.12 -13.89
CA LEU A 45 -3.99 26.71 -12.59
C LEU A 45 -5.03 26.28 -11.54
N VAL A 46 -4.58 26.20 -10.30
CA VAL A 46 -5.35 25.75 -9.15
C VAL A 46 -5.32 26.79 -8.03
N GLY A 47 -5.90 26.46 -6.87
CA GLY A 47 -6.08 27.40 -5.76
C GLY A 47 -7.40 28.16 -5.84
N LYS A 48 -7.77 28.84 -4.75
CA LYS A 48 -9.03 29.59 -4.64
C LYS A 48 -9.17 30.65 -5.74
N ASP A 49 -8.07 31.30 -6.07
CA ASP A 49 -8.01 32.37 -7.07
C ASP A 49 -7.51 31.88 -8.43
N SER A 50 -7.36 30.56 -8.62
CA SER A 50 -6.91 29.93 -9.88
C SER A 50 -5.60 30.50 -10.42
N ASN A 51 -4.65 30.75 -9.53
CA ASN A 51 -3.37 31.41 -9.82
C ASN A 51 -2.14 30.60 -9.39
N GLN A 52 -2.32 29.37 -8.89
CA GLN A 52 -1.25 28.52 -8.38
C GLN A 52 -0.99 27.35 -9.34
N ASP A 53 0.25 26.88 -9.42
CA ASP A 53 0.59 25.66 -10.15
C ASP A 53 0.34 24.39 -9.36
N LEU A 54 0.44 24.48 -8.03
CA LEU A 54 0.39 23.36 -7.12
C LEU A 54 -0.77 23.53 -6.14
N MET A 55 -1.47 22.44 -5.87
CA MET A 55 -2.48 22.37 -4.84
C MET A 55 -1.84 21.94 -3.52
N ALA A 56 -2.18 22.61 -2.41
CA ALA A 56 -1.82 22.13 -1.08
C ALA A 56 -2.44 20.74 -0.84
N ALA A 57 -1.60 19.75 -0.55
CA ALA A 57 -2.06 18.37 -0.43
C ALA A 57 -2.99 18.17 0.79
N GLY A 58 -4.12 17.50 0.57
CA GLY A 58 -5.05 17.13 1.64
C GLY A 58 -4.59 15.92 2.46
N ASN A 59 -5.46 15.48 3.37
CA ASN A 59 -5.18 14.41 4.34
C ASN A 59 -6.06 13.16 4.13
N ALA A 60 -6.75 13.05 2.99
CA ALA A 60 -7.70 11.97 2.74
C ALA A 60 -7.05 10.57 2.78
N ILE A 61 -5.76 10.48 2.48
CA ILE A 61 -4.97 9.25 2.52
C ILE A 61 -4.89 8.60 3.91
N GLU A 62 -5.08 9.37 5.00
CA GLU A 62 -5.05 8.83 6.38
C GLU A 62 -6.15 7.79 6.62
N ARG A 63 -7.23 7.80 5.81
CA ARG A 63 -8.29 6.79 5.89
C ARG A 63 -7.82 5.36 5.59
N SER A 64 -6.69 5.17 4.91
CA SER A 64 -6.11 3.84 4.66
C SER A 64 -5.81 3.08 5.95
N HIS A 65 -5.46 3.78 7.04
CA HIS A 65 -5.18 3.16 8.35
C HIS A 65 -6.36 2.37 8.91
N LYS A 66 -7.60 2.77 8.59
CA LYS A 66 -8.80 2.07 9.07
C LYS A 66 -8.86 0.65 8.50
N ASN A 67 -8.78 0.49 7.17
CA ASN A 67 -8.82 -0.85 6.56
C ASN A 67 -7.62 -1.71 6.97
N ILE A 68 -6.44 -1.11 7.11
CA ILE A 68 -5.23 -1.79 7.61
C ILE A 68 -5.47 -2.36 9.01
N SER A 69 -6.01 -1.56 9.94
CA SER A 69 -6.28 -1.98 11.32
C SER A 69 -7.32 -3.09 11.39
N GLU A 70 -8.36 -3.02 10.57
CA GLU A 70 -9.42 -4.04 10.52
C GLU A 70 -8.88 -5.41 10.06
N ILE A 71 -8.06 -5.43 9.01
CA ILE A 71 -7.42 -6.67 8.54
C ILE A 71 -6.36 -7.15 9.54
N ALA A 72 -5.61 -6.25 10.17
CA ALA A 72 -4.63 -6.61 11.20
C ALA A 72 -5.30 -7.34 12.38
N ASN A 73 -6.45 -6.82 12.83
CA ASN A 73 -7.26 -7.47 13.87
C ASN A 73 -7.81 -8.83 13.43
N LEU A 74 -8.30 -8.93 12.19
CA LEU A 74 -8.80 -10.20 11.63
C LEU A 74 -7.71 -11.27 11.56
N MET A 75 -6.47 -10.86 11.24
CA MET A 75 -5.31 -11.73 11.08
C MET A 75 -4.39 -11.73 12.32
N LEU A 76 -4.89 -11.37 13.50
CA LEU A 76 -4.05 -11.22 14.70
C LEU A 76 -3.39 -12.54 15.14
N SER A 77 -3.99 -13.68 14.82
CA SER A 77 -3.42 -15.01 15.07
C SER A 77 -2.41 -15.46 14.02
N GLU A 78 -2.28 -14.73 12.91
CA GLU A 78 -1.43 -15.09 11.78
C GLU A 78 0.02 -14.63 11.98
N SER A 79 0.96 -15.39 11.43
CA SER A 79 2.39 -15.01 11.42
C SER A 79 2.80 -14.21 10.18
N HIS A 80 1.83 -13.89 9.33
CA HIS A 80 1.97 -13.06 8.14
C HIS A 80 0.90 -11.97 8.10
N PHE A 81 1.19 -10.89 7.39
CA PHE A 81 0.28 -9.77 7.15
C PHE A 81 0.40 -9.30 5.70
N PRO A 82 -0.33 -9.96 4.76
CA PRO A 82 -0.16 -9.75 3.33
C PRO A 82 -1.00 -8.57 2.81
N TYR A 83 -0.94 -7.44 3.53
CA TYR A 83 -1.60 -6.21 3.11
C TYR A 83 -0.65 -5.40 2.24
N VAL A 84 -1.04 -5.16 0.99
CA VAL A 84 -0.31 -4.29 0.05
C VAL A 84 -1.10 -3.01 -0.22
N LEU A 85 -0.43 -1.87 -0.09
CA LEU A 85 -0.98 -0.55 -0.40
C LEU A 85 -0.19 0.07 -1.54
N PHE A 86 -0.84 0.26 -2.69
CA PHE A 86 -0.27 0.93 -3.86
C PHE A 86 -0.64 2.41 -3.87
N LEU A 87 0.38 3.26 -3.96
CA LEU A 87 0.24 4.72 -3.96
C LEU A 87 0.67 5.29 -5.31
N GLU A 88 -0.15 6.18 -5.87
CA GLU A 88 0.17 6.94 -7.07
C GLU A 88 -0.31 8.39 -7.00
N GLY A 89 0.34 9.25 -7.78
CA GLY A 89 0.06 10.67 -7.85
C GLY A 89 1.12 11.55 -7.18
N SER A 90 1.00 12.85 -7.43
CA SER A 90 2.00 13.87 -7.06
C SER A 90 2.21 14.07 -5.56
N ASN A 91 1.37 13.50 -4.69
CA ASN A 91 1.56 13.56 -3.24
C ASN A 91 2.42 12.42 -2.70
N PHE A 92 2.85 11.47 -3.54
CA PHE A 92 3.63 10.31 -3.12
C PHE A 92 4.98 10.21 -3.85
N LEU A 93 5.56 11.35 -4.20
CA LEU A 93 6.85 11.39 -4.89
C LEU A 93 7.97 10.85 -3.99
N THR A 94 8.92 10.14 -4.59
CA THR A 94 10.19 9.74 -3.95
C THR A 94 11.41 10.30 -4.68
N GLU A 95 11.18 11.00 -5.78
CA GLU A 95 12.21 11.70 -6.56
C GLU A 95 11.66 13.05 -7.04
N THR A 96 12.54 14.05 -7.12
CA THR A 96 12.17 15.36 -7.66
C THR A 96 11.97 15.24 -9.16
N ILE A 97 10.80 15.67 -9.64
CA ILE A 97 10.44 15.63 -11.06
C ILE A 97 10.26 17.03 -11.62
N SER A 98 10.41 17.17 -12.93
CA SER A 98 10.14 18.40 -13.67
C SER A 98 9.07 18.16 -14.72
N VAL A 99 8.02 18.99 -14.70
CA VAL A 99 6.88 18.86 -15.61
C VAL A 99 6.78 20.13 -16.44
N LYS A 100 6.78 19.97 -17.77
CA LYS A 100 6.65 21.09 -18.71
C LYS A 100 5.17 21.43 -18.93
N ARG A 101 4.83 22.71 -18.81
CA ARG A 101 3.51 23.27 -19.14
C ARG A 101 3.36 23.51 -20.64
N PRO A 102 2.13 23.64 -21.16
CA PRO A 102 1.88 23.99 -22.56
C PRO A 102 2.51 25.33 -23.00
N ASP A 103 2.64 26.28 -22.07
CA ASP A 103 3.29 27.59 -22.28
C ASP A 103 4.83 27.52 -22.34
N GLY A 104 5.42 26.33 -22.18
CA GLY A 104 6.86 26.10 -22.21
C GLY A 104 7.56 26.19 -20.85
N ARG A 105 6.89 26.72 -19.81
CA ARG A 105 7.46 26.83 -18.46
C ARG A 105 7.66 25.46 -17.83
N ILE A 106 8.77 25.29 -17.11
CA ILE A 106 9.08 24.08 -16.35
C ILE A 106 8.68 24.30 -14.90
N VAL A 107 7.88 23.39 -14.35
CA VAL A 107 7.51 23.36 -12.94
C VAL A 107 8.23 22.19 -12.27
N THR A 108 9.02 22.48 -11.25
CA THR A 108 9.74 21.47 -10.47
C THR A 108 8.92 21.09 -9.25
N LEU A 109 8.70 19.78 -9.06
CA LEU A 109 8.00 19.22 -7.91
C LEU A 109 9.03 18.53 -7.03
N GLU A 110 9.38 19.18 -5.92
CA GLU A 110 10.30 18.65 -4.93
C GLU A 110 9.63 17.58 -4.08
N TYR A 111 10.16 16.35 -4.11
CA TYR A 111 9.55 15.23 -3.40
C TYR A 111 9.55 15.42 -1.88
N ASN A 112 10.51 16.16 -1.33
CA ASN A 112 10.64 16.43 0.10
C ASN A 112 9.83 17.66 0.57
N SER A 113 9.02 18.26 -0.31
CA SER A 113 8.17 19.40 0.05
C SER A 113 6.97 18.95 0.88
N GLY A 114 6.87 19.43 2.12
CA GLY A 114 5.71 19.18 3.00
C GLY A 114 4.38 19.76 2.48
N MET A 115 4.43 20.63 1.48
CA MET A 115 3.23 21.12 0.78
C MET A 115 2.58 20.00 -0.08
N LEU A 116 3.40 19.13 -0.66
CA LEU A 116 2.98 18.08 -1.59
C LEU A 116 2.98 16.69 -0.94
N ASN A 117 4.09 16.31 -0.30
CA ASN A 117 4.32 14.92 0.09
C ASN A 117 3.44 14.49 1.27
N ARG A 118 2.81 13.33 1.15
CA ARG A 118 1.95 12.71 2.17
C ARG A 118 2.36 11.28 2.51
N LEU A 119 3.53 10.80 2.07
CA LEU A 119 4.04 9.46 2.41
C LEU A 119 4.17 9.27 3.93
N ASP A 120 4.65 10.29 4.66
CA ASP A 120 4.79 10.23 6.12
C ASP A 120 3.47 10.04 6.86
N ARG A 121 2.33 10.26 6.20
CA ARG A 121 1.01 9.96 6.77
C ARG A 121 0.71 8.47 6.80
N LEU A 122 1.52 7.64 6.18
CA LEU A 122 1.33 6.19 6.07
C LEU A 122 2.46 5.37 6.70
N THR A 123 3.63 5.96 7.00
CA THR A 123 4.79 5.23 7.53
C THR A 123 4.54 4.59 8.91
N SER A 124 3.53 5.04 9.65
CA SER A 124 3.10 4.35 10.87
C SER A 124 2.52 2.96 10.61
N ALA A 125 1.93 2.71 9.44
CA ALA A 125 1.34 1.41 9.08
C ALA A 125 2.40 0.32 8.85
N ASN A 126 3.66 0.70 8.66
CA ASN A 126 4.76 -0.24 8.51
C ASN A 126 5.90 0.02 9.52
N TYR A 127 5.63 0.79 10.59
CA TYR A 127 6.58 1.12 11.65
C TYR A 127 7.87 1.78 11.16
N GLY A 128 7.81 2.53 10.05
CA GLY A 128 8.99 3.15 9.43
C GLY A 128 9.95 2.16 8.77
N MET A 129 9.51 0.92 8.52
CA MET A 129 10.26 -0.02 7.69
C MET A 129 10.32 0.48 6.23
N PRO A 130 11.26 -0.01 5.41
CA PRO A 130 11.41 0.45 4.03
C PRO A 130 10.12 0.29 3.21
N ILE A 131 9.75 1.35 2.48
CA ILE A 131 8.74 1.29 1.41
C ILE A 131 9.27 0.52 0.20
N ASN A 132 8.39 0.17 -0.73
CA ASN A 132 8.68 -0.63 -1.92
C ASN A 132 9.31 -1.99 -1.58
N LYS A 133 8.87 -2.58 -0.47
CA LYS A 133 9.37 -3.85 0.05
C LYS A 133 8.24 -4.74 0.52
N ASN A 134 8.40 -6.03 0.28
CA ASN A 134 7.54 -7.06 0.81
C ASN A 134 7.81 -7.22 2.32
N LEU A 135 6.83 -6.85 3.13
CA LEU A 135 6.84 -6.92 4.59
C LEU A 135 5.84 -7.95 5.12
N CYS A 136 5.42 -8.89 4.27
CA CYS A 136 4.39 -9.90 4.58
C CYS A 136 4.73 -10.74 5.82
N LYS A 137 6.00 -11.10 6.04
CA LYS A 137 6.40 -11.85 7.23
C LYS A 137 6.38 -10.95 8.47
N ASN A 138 5.56 -11.29 9.47
CA ASN A 138 5.48 -10.51 10.71
C ASN A 138 6.83 -10.49 11.44
N LYS A 139 7.14 -9.33 12.03
CA LYS A 139 8.37 -9.14 12.81
C LYS A 139 8.07 -9.28 14.28
N PHE A 140 8.90 -10.02 15.00
CA PHE A 140 8.83 -10.09 16.47
C PHE A 140 9.92 -9.18 17.04
N VAL A 141 9.54 -8.27 17.93
CA VAL A 141 10.45 -7.38 18.64
C VAL A 141 10.34 -7.65 20.14
N THR A 142 11.45 -7.49 20.85
CA THR A 142 11.51 -7.69 22.30
C THR A 142 11.70 -6.36 23.00
N HIS A 143 10.97 -6.18 24.10
CA HIS A 143 11.21 -5.08 25.03
C HIS A 143 11.08 -5.62 26.46
N LYS A 144 12.22 -5.70 27.16
CA LYS A 144 12.33 -6.36 28.47
C LYS A 144 11.90 -7.82 28.38
N ASP A 145 10.86 -8.21 29.11
CA ASP A 145 10.24 -9.52 29.18
C ASP A 145 9.11 -9.73 28.14
N LYS A 146 8.78 -8.70 27.35
CA LYS A 146 7.69 -8.75 26.38
C LYS A 146 8.21 -9.03 24.98
N THR A 147 7.58 -9.99 24.31
CA THR A 147 7.70 -10.21 22.85
C THR A 147 6.44 -9.69 22.18
N ILE A 148 6.60 -8.81 21.20
CA ILE A 148 5.50 -8.14 20.50
C ILE A 148 5.61 -8.48 19.01
N MET A 149 4.51 -8.97 18.44
CA MET A 149 4.38 -9.18 16.99
C MET A 149 3.99 -7.87 16.31
N LEU A 150 4.67 -7.55 15.21
CA LEU A 150 4.42 -6.39 14.37
C LEU A 150 3.86 -6.85 13.02
N GLN A 151 2.69 -6.34 12.67
CA GLN A 151 2.02 -6.53 11.38
C GLN A 151 2.27 -5.31 10.52
N ALA A 152 3.26 -5.36 9.63
CA ALA A 152 3.70 -4.22 8.84
C ALA A 152 3.09 -4.25 7.43
N THR A 153 2.35 -3.21 7.06
CA THR A 153 1.81 -3.08 5.69
C THR A 153 2.93 -2.94 4.67
N SER A 154 2.84 -3.66 3.56
CA SER A 154 3.75 -3.47 2.42
C SER A 154 3.31 -2.26 1.59
N ILE A 155 3.95 -1.11 1.83
CA ILE A 155 3.62 0.16 1.16
C ILE A 155 4.48 0.31 -0.09
N TYR A 156 3.84 0.39 -1.25
CA TYR A 156 4.49 0.60 -2.53
C TYR A 156 4.07 1.95 -3.13
N THR A 157 5.01 2.67 -3.72
CA THR A 157 4.72 3.94 -4.39
C THR A 157 5.39 4.03 -5.75
N GLN A 158 4.66 4.61 -6.71
CA GLN A 158 5.21 5.00 -7.99
C GLN A 158 5.87 6.38 -7.84
N GLY A 159 7.16 6.37 -7.49
CA GLY A 159 7.91 7.53 -7.01
C GLY A 159 8.01 8.74 -7.95
N ASN A 160 7.81 8.53 -9.25
CA ASN A 160 7.78 9.57 -10.27
C ASN A 160 6.38 10.20 -10.45
N GLY A 161 5.39 9.77 -9.66
CA GLY A 161 4.01 10.27 -9.68
C GLY A 161 3.17 9.81 -10.88
N GLU A 162 3.70 8.89 -11.70
CA GLU A 162 2.94 8.27 -12.78
C GLU A 162 1.98 7.20 -12.26
N ARG A 163 1.17 6.67 -13.19
CA ARG A 163 0.30 5.53 -12.88
C ARG A 163 1.10 4.26 -12.76
N TRP A 164 0.58 3.32 -11.97
CA TRP A 164 1.17 2.00 -11.85
C TRP A 164 1.15 1.21 -13.17
N ASP A 165 2.24 0.51 -13.44
CA ASP A 165 2.26 -0.55 -14.44
C ASP A 165 1.57 -1.80 -13.87
N VAL A 166 0.59 -2.31 -14.61
CA VAL A 166 -0.27 -3.42 -14.16
C VAL A 166 0.54 -4.69 -13.94
N LYS A 167 1.55 -4.95 -14.78
CA LYS A 167 2.41 -6.14 -14.63
C LYS A 167 3.27 -6.04 -13.37
N LYS A 168 3.85 -4.87 -13.08
CA LYS A 168 4.58 -4.64 -11.82
C LYS A 168 3.69 -4.85 -10.59
N MET A 169 2.46 -4.32 -10.60
CA MET A 169 1.51 -4.54 -9.50
C MET A 169 1.23 -6.03 -9.31
N PHE A 170 0.97 -6.75 -10.40
CA PHE A 170 0.76 -8.19 -10.39
C PHE A 170 1.96 -8.95 -9.81
N ASP A 171 3.17 -8.64 -10.26
CA ASP A 171 4.39 -9.30 -9.80
C ASP A 171 4.60 -9.10 -8.29
N ILE A 172 4.35 -7.88 -7.78
CA ILE A 172 4.40 -7.56 -6.33
C ILE A 172 3.33 -8.35 -5.56
N MET A 173 2.08 -8.35 -6.03
CA MET A 173 0.98 -9.09 -5.38
C MET A 173 1.25 -10.60 -5.35
N LEU A 174 1.84 -11.13 -6.42
CA LEU A 174 2.21 -12.53 -6.54
C LEU A 174 3.36 -12.88 -5.57
N GLU A 175 4.35 -12.01 -5.43
CA GLU A 175 5.46 -12.19 -4.47
C GLU A 175 4.95 -12.23 -3.02
N ILE A 176 4.06 -11.29 -2.66
CA ILE A 176 3.43 -11.23 -1.33
C ILE A 176 2.61 -12.49 -1.08
N SER A 177 1.77 -12.89 -2.05
CA SER A 177 0.96 -14.12 -1.96
C SER A 177 1.82 -15.38 -1.76
N LYS A 178 2.94 -15.49 -2.50
CA LYS A 178 3.90 -16.59 -2.33
C LYS A 178 4.51 -16.60 -0.93
N THR A 179 4.81 -15.44 -0.38
CA THR A 179 5.34 -15.31 0.99
C THR A 179 4.32 -15.79 2.02
N SER A 180 3.04 -15.45 1.84
CA SER A 180 1.95 -15.96 2.68
C SER A 180 1.87 -17.48 2.64
N LEU A 181 1.87 -18.07 1.43
CA LEU A 181 1.81 -19.53 1.25
C LEU A 181 3.01 -20.24 1.87
N GLN A 182 4.20 -19.65 1.80
CA GLN A 182 5.39 -20.19 2.47
C GLN A 182 5.22 -20.23 4.00
N LEU A 183 4.63 -19.19 4.59
CA LEU A 183 4.39 -19.11 6.04
C LEU A 183 3.25 -20.04 6.49
N LEU A 184 2.27 -20.28 5.62
CA LEU A 184 1.20 -21.26 5.80
C LEU A 184 1.64 -22.70 5.48
N GLY A 185 2.89 -22.95 5.09
CA GLY A 185 3.35 -24.21 4.51
C GLY A 185 3.03 -25.45 5.35
N SER A 186 3.09 -25.37 6.68
CA SER A 186 2.74 -26.47 7.58
C SER A 186 1.25 -26.81 7.62
N GLU A 187 0.40 -25.88 7.22
CA GLU A 187 -1.06 -25.96 7.31
C GLU A 187 -1.71 -26.34 5.98
N ILE A 188 -0.95 -26.33 4.89
CA ILE A 188 -1.39 -26.74 3.53
C ILE A 188 -0.63 -27.96 3.02
N PHE A 189 0.24 -28.55 3.85
CA PHE A 189 1.15 -29.61 3.44
C PHE A 189 0.42 -30.86 2.95
N ASN A 190 -0.62 -31.30 3.68
CA ASN A 190 -1.32 -32.53 3.34
C ASN A 190 -2.01 -32.44 1.98
N GLN A 191 -2.56 -31.27 1.64
CA GLN A 191 -3.17 -31.03 0.33
C GLN A 191 -2.14 -31.05 -0.81
N ILE A 192 -0.94 -30.52 -0.57
CA ILE A 192 0.12 -30.46 -1.60
C ILE A 192 0.77 -31.83 -1.83
N THR A 193 0.91 -32.65 -0.78
CA THR A 193 1.59 -33.94 -0.86
C THR A 193 0.68 -35.12 -1.12
N LYS A 194 -0.65 -34.94 -1.06
CA LYS A 194 -1.59 -35.99 -1.49
C LYS A 194 -1.40 -36.21 -2.98
N VAL A 195 -0.77 -37.35 -3.31
CA VAL A 195 -0.83 -37.91 -4.66
C VAL A 195 -2.24 -38.45 -4.82
N ASP A 196 -3.00 -37.91 -5.78
CA ASP A 196 -4.26 -38.50 -6.19
C ASP A 196 -3.97 -39.95 -6.64
N ASN A 197 -4.50 -40.92 -5.89
CA ASN A 197 -4.51 -42.33 -6.29
C ASN A 197 -5.63 -42.58 -7.29
#